data_AF-A0A497MZR1-F1
#
_entry.id   AF-A0A497MZR1-F1
#
_cell.length_a   1.000
_cell.length_b   1.000
_cell.length_c   1.000
_cell.angle_alpha   90.00
_cell.angle_beta   90.00
_cell.angle_gamma   90.00
#
_symmetry.space_group_name_H-M   'P 1'
#
loop_
_entity.id
_entity.type
_entity.pdbx_description
1 polymer ?
#
loop_
_entity_poly.entity_id
_entity_poly.type
_entity_poly.pdbx_seq_one_letter_code
_entity_poly.pdbx_strand_id
1 'polypeptide(L)'
;MHEVEAVVEGIPNSLHGDLSKKLIDIVLSTQDKNAVPAELAKKIIYLWRQEQIASLTGILSLLEASVMVDAEATYSVLDELGLQETISVLKTLQ
;
A
#
# COMPACT_ATOMS: atom_id res chain seq x y z
N MET A 1 -4.69 16.64 6.48
CA MET A 1 -3.67 15.63 6.12
C MET A 1 -3.44 14.58 7.23
N HIS A 2 -4.29 14.49 8.27
CA HIS A 2 -4.05 13.58 9.41
C HIS A 2 -4.79 12.23 9.36
N GLU A 3 -5.82 12.06 8.53
CA GLU A 3 -6.60 10.80 8.52
C GLU A 3 -5.94 9.66 7.72
N VAL A 4 -5.05 10.00 6.78
CA VAL A 4 -4.44 9.01 5.87
C VAL A 4 -3.24 8.30 6.52
N GLU A 5 -2.53 8.98 7.42
CA GLU A 5 -1.40 8.38 8.17
C GLU A 5 -1.89 7.35 9.20
N ALA A 6 -3.09 7.54 9.76
CA ALA A 6 -3.72 6.60 10.69
C ALA A 6 -3.91 5.19 10.08
N VAL A 7 -4.02 5.08 8.75
CA VAL A 7 -4.14 3.79 8.03
C VAL A 7 -2.95 2.86 8.34
N VAL A 8 -1.76 3.43 8.49
CA VAL A 8 -0.51 2.68 8.62
C VAL A 8 0.04 2.65 10.04
N GLU A 9 -0.39 3.55 10.92
CA GLU A 9 0.06 3.59 12.33
C GLU A 9 -0.28 2.33 13.13
N GLY A 10 -1.38 1.65 12.78
CA GLY A 10 -1.79 0.40 13.42
C GLY A 10 -1.04 -0.85 12.93
N ILE A 11 -0.18 -0.73 11.92
CA ILE A 11 0.49 -1.88 11.31
C ILE A 11 1.74 -2.24 12.14
N PRO A 12 1.86 -3.48 12.65
CA PRO A 12 3.06 -3.91 13.35
C PRO A 12 4.30 -3.82 12.45
N ASN A 13 5.38 -3.23 12.97
CA ASN A 13 6.67 -3.13 12.25
C ASN A 13 7.18 -4.47 11.71
N SER A 14 6.88 -5.59 12.39
CA SER A 14 7.23 -6.93 11.95
C SER A 14 6.59 -7.34 10.61
N LEU A 15 5.47 -6.73 10.24
CA LEU A 15 4.73 -7.01 9.00
C LEU A 15 5.13 -6.09 7.84
N HIS A 16 5.90 -5.03 8.08
CA HIS A 16 6.21 -4.02 7.06
C HIS A 16 6.91 -4.61 5.82
N GLY A 17 7.86 -5.52 6.04
CA GLY A 17 8.58 -6.20 4.96
C GLY A 17 7.64 -7.05 4.11
N ASP A 18 6.88 -7.92 4.74
CA ASP A 18 5.97 -8.84 4.05
C ASP A 18 4.82 -8.11 3.35
N LEU A 19 4.23 -7.11 4.02
CA LEU A 19 3.18 -6.27 3.46
C LEU A 19 3.70 -5.51 2.23
N SER A 20 4.82 -4.78 2.35
CA SER A 20 5.36 -4.01 1.22
C SER A 20 5.65 -4.89 0.01
N LYS A 21 6.20 -6.10 0.22
CA LYS A 21 6.44 -7.08 -0.85
C LYS A 21 5.15 -7.50 -1.55
N LYS A 22 4.12 -7.90 -0.80
CA LYS A 22 2.83 -8.32 -1.37
C LYS A 22 2.13 -7.18 -2.13
N LEU A 23 2.21 -5.95 -1.63
CA LEU A 23 1.63 -4.79 -2.32
C LEU A 23 2.39 -4.44 -3.61
N ILE A 24 3.72 -4.59 -3.63
CA ILE A 24 4.52 -4.45 -4.86
C ILE A 24 4.05 -5.45 -5.92
N ASP A 25 3.83 -6.71 -5.53
CA ASP A 25 3.36 -7.75 -6.46
C ASP A 25 2.02 -7.37 -7.10
N ILE A 26 1.08 -6.82 -6.32
CA ILE A 26 -0.20 -6.30 -6.84
C ILE A 26 0.06 -5.15 -7.82
N VAL A 27 0.83 -4.14 -7.43
CA VAL A 27 1.10 -2.95 -8.27
C VAL A 27 1.76 -3.33 -9.60
N LEU A 28 2.66 -4.32 -9.60
CA LEU A 28 3.35 -4.79 -10.81
C LEU A 28 2.52 -5.75 -11.66
N SER A 29 1.40 -6.26 -11.16
CA SER A 29 0.55 -7.22 -11.88
C SER A 29 -0.36 -6.57 -12.93
N THR A 30 -0.58 -5.25 -12.85
CA THR A 30 -1.47 -4.55 -13.77
C THR A 30 -0.93 -4.52 -15.20
N GLN A 31 -1.81 -4.78 -16.17
CA GLN A 31 -1.51 -4.56 -17.59
C GLN A 31 -1.84 -3.13 -18.04
N ASP A 32 -2.58 -2.37 -17.24
CA ASP A 32 -2.91 -0.98 -17.51
C ASP A 32 -1.79 -0.06 -17.03
N LYS A 33 -1.08 0.55 -17.98
CA LYS A 33 0.02 1.48 -17.74
C LYS A 33 -0.41 2.78 -17.07
N ASN A 34 -1.71 3.07 -17.03
CA ASN A 34 -2.29 4.27 -16.43
C ASN A 34 -3.02 3.98 -15.10
N ALA A 35 -3.04 2.72 -14.64
CA ALA A 35 -3.70 2.35 -13.39
C ALA A 35 -3.13 3.10 -12.18
N VAL A 36 -1.83 3.38 -12.19
CA VAL A 36 -1.16 4.17 -11.15
C VAL A 36 -0.77 5.54 -11.72
N PRO A 37 -1.20 6.66 -11.10
CA PRO A 37 -0.78 8.00 -11.50
C PRO A 37 0.74 8.15 -11.50
N ALA A 38 1.28 8.84 -12.50
CA ALA A 38 2.73 8.97 -12.68
C ALA A 38 3.45 9.56 -11.45
N GLU A 39 2.83 10.50 -10.73
CA GLU A 39 3.42 11.07 -9.52
C GLU A 39 3.49 10.07 -8.36
N LEU A 40 2.46 9.23 -8.20
CA LEU A 40 2.46 8.16 -7.21
C LEU A 40 3.51 7.08 -7.55
N ALA A 41 3.60 6.70 -8.83
CA ALA A 41 4.64 5.79 -9.30
C ALA A 41 6.05 6.32 -9.05
N LYS A 42 6.32 7.61 -9.38
CA LYS A 42 7.61 8.26 -9.08
C LYS A 42 7.93 8.26 -7.59
N LYS A 43 6.93 8.54 -6.74
CA LYS A 43 7.08 8.52 -5.28
C LYS A 43 7.48 7.12 -4.78
N ILE A 44 6.79 6.07 -5.25
CA ILE A 44 7.11 4.68 -4.90
C ILE A 44 8.54 4.32 -5.33
N ILE A 45 8.92 4.65 -6.56
CA ILE A 45 10.28 4.39 -7.08
C ILE A 45 11.34 5.15 -6.26
N TYR A 46 11.07 6.41 -5.90
CA TYR A 46 11.95 7.20 -5.05
C TYR A 46 12.17 6.55 -3.68
N LEU A 47 11.08 6.12 -3.01
CA LEU A 47 11.14 5.45 -1.71
C LEU A 47 11.90 4.12 -1.79
N TRP A 48 11.69 3.34 -2.85
CA TRP A 48 12.43 2.10 -3.08
C TRP A 48 13.93 2.32 -3.24
N ARG A 49 14.35 3.32 -4.01
CA ARG A 49 15.77 3.67 -4.19
C ARG A 49 16.48 4.08 -2.90
N GLN A 50 15.72 4.58 -1.93
CA GLN A 50 16.23 5.01 -0.62
C GLN A 50 16.11 3.91 0.45
N GLU A 51 15.71 2.68 0.08
CA GLU A 51 15.42 1.57 1.01
C GLU A 51 14.29 1.89 2.00
N GLN A 52 13.42 2.85 1.67
CA GLN A 52 12.30 3.32 2.50
C GLN A 52 10.95 2.74 2.07
N ILE A 53 10.93 1.75 1.18
CA ILE A 53 9.67 1.18 0.66
C ILE A 53 8.84 0.47 1.73
N ALA A 54 9.50 -0.07 2.77
CA ALA A 54 8.86 -0.68 3.94
C ALA A 54 8.67 0.30 5.12
N SER A 55 8.87 1.60 4.90
CA SER A 55 8.50 2.64 5.88
C SER A 55 6.98 2.87 5.89
N LEU A 56 6.46 3.57 6.89
CA LEU A 56 5.05 3.98 6.92
C LEU A 56 4.65 4.74 5.64
N THR A 57 5.48 5.68 5.19
CA THR A 57 5.25 6.43 3.94
C THR A 57 5.30 5.52 2.70
N GLY A 58 6.18 4.53 2.71
CA GLY A 58 6.30 3.51 1.66
C GLY A 58 5.06 2.64 1.56
N ILE A 59 4.66 2.05 2.69
CA ILE A 59 3.46 1.21 2.80
C ILE A 59 2.21 2.00 2.43
N LEU A 60 2.07 3.24 2.89
CA LEU A 60 0.93 4.08 2.54
C LEU A 60 0.85 4.32 1.02
N SER A 61 1.99 4.64 0.39
CA SER A 61 2.04 4.86 -1.06
C SER A 61 1.73 3.58 -1.84
N LEU A 62 2.17 2.43 -1.35
CA LEU A 62 1.85 1.12 -1.92
C LEU A 62 0.40 0.72 -1.72
N LEU A 63 -0.21 1.02 -0.57
CA LEU A 63 -1.64 0.78 -0.31
C LEU A 63 -2.50 1.60 -1.27
N GLU A 64 -2.18 2.89 -1.43
CA GLU A 64 -2.87 3.77 -2.37
C GLU A 64 -2.80 3.20 -3.80
N ALA A 65 -1.60 2.83 -4.27
CA ALA A 65 -1.41 2.30 -5.61
C ALA A 65 -2.05 0.92 -5.83
N SER A 66 -1.92 0.01 -4.85
CA SER A 66 -2.48 -1.34 -4.94
C SER A 66 -4.00 -1.34 -4.93
N VAL A 67 -4.64 -0.47 -4.14
CA VAL A 67 -6.10 -0.28 -4.17
C VAL A 67 -6.58 0.25 -5.52
N MET A 68 -5.83 1.17 -6.16
CA MET A 68 -6.15 1.66 -7.51
C MET A 68 -6.02 0.56 -8.58
N VAL A 69 -5.08 -0.37 -8.40
CA VAL A 69 -4.85 -1.48 -9.33
C VAL A 69 -5.86 -2.61 -9.13
N ASP A 70 -6.01 -3.07 -7.89
CA ASP A 70 -6.87 -4.18 -7.50
C ASP A 70 -7.19 -4.10 -6.00
N ALA A 71 -8.32 -3.48 -5.67
CA ALA A 71 -8.78 -3.35 -4.29
C ALA A 71 -9.08 -4.72 -3.64
N GLU A 72 -9.59 -5.69 -4.40
CA GLU A 72 -9.95 -7.01 -3.88
C GLU A 72 -8.70 -7.78 -3.45
N ALA A 73 -7.70 -7.85 -4.33
CA ALA A 73 -6.41 -8.45 -4.01
C ALA A 73 -5.73 -7.74 -2.84
N THR A 74 -5.83 -6.42 -2.77
CA THR A 74 -5.26 -5.62 -1.67
C THR A 74 -5.91 -5.97 -0.34
N TYR A 75 -7.24 -6.06 -0.28
CA TYR A 75 -7.92 -6.47 0.94
C TYR A 75 -7.65 -7.92 1.32
N SER A 76 -7.50 -8.83 0.35
CA SER A 76 -7.09 -10.21 0.63
C SER A 76 -5.73 -10.27 1.31
N VAL A 77 -4.75 -9.49 0.83
CA VAL A 77 -3.41 -9.41 1.45
C VAL A 77 -3.47 -8.87 2.88
N LEU A 78 -4.29 -7.85 3.12
CA LEU A 78 -4.47 -7.30 4.46
C LEU A 78 -5.15 -8.30 5.40
N ASP A 79 -6.14 -9.05 4.90
CA ASP A 79 -6.84 -10.07 5.67
C ASP A 79 -5.92 -11.25 6.04
N GLU A 80 -5.10 -11.72 5.09
CA GLU A 80 -4.06 -12.73 5.31
C GLU A 80 -3.06 -12.35 6.41
N LEU A 81 -2.78 -11.06 6.54
CA LEU A 81 -1.86 -10.51 7.55
C LEU A 81 -2.57 -10.10 8.85
N GLY A 82 -3.89 -10.29 8.94
CA GLY A 82 -4.70 -9.95 10.12
C GLY A 82 -4.95 -8.46 10.32
N LEU A 83 -4.81 -7.63 9.28
CA LEU A 83 -4.86 -6.16 9.32
C LEU A 83 -6.29 -5.62 9.12
N GLN A 84 -7.26 -6.15 9.86
CA GLN A 84 -8.69 -5.84 9.64
C GLN A 84 -9.08 -4.40 9.97
N GLU A 85 -8.37 -3.79 10.92
CA GLU A 85 -8.52 -2.37 11.23
C GLU A 85 -8.08 -1.51 10.04
N THR A 86 -6.94 -1.84 9.41
CA THR A 86 -6.46 -1.15 8.19
C THR A 86 -7.47 -1.25 7.05
N ILE A 87 -8.09 -2.43 6.84
CA ILE A 87 -9.16 -2.59 5.84
C ILE A 87 -10.34 -1.67 6.15
N SER A 88 -10.76 -1.63 7.41
CA SER A 88 -11.90 -0.83 7.85
C SER A 88 -11.66 0.66 7.61
N VAL A 89 -10.47 1.16 7.95
CA VAL A 89 -10.10 2.56 7.68
C VAL A 89 -10.02 2.83 6.18
N LEU A 90 -9.37 1.97 5.39
CA LEU A 90 -9.25 2.16 3.93
C LEU A 90 -10.61 2.29 3.23
N LYS A 91 -11.59 1.48 3.64
CA LYS A 91 -12.95 1.53 3.08
C LYS A 91 -13.71 2.81 3.40
N THR A 92 -13.30 3.57 4.43
CA THR A 92 -13.92 4.87 4.76
C THR A 92 -13.33 6.03 3.95
N LEU A 93 -12.19 5.82 3.30
CA LEU A 93 -11.48 6.84 2.51
C LEU A 93 -11.81 6.78 1.01
N GLN A 94 -12.60 5.78 0.58
CA GLN A 94 -13.08 5.58 -0.80
C GLN A 94 -14.54 5.99 -0.95
#